data_AF-A0A961RD73-F1
#
_entry.id   AF-A0A961RD73-F1
#
_cell.length_a   1.000
_cell.length_b   1.000
_cell.length_c   1.000
_cell.angle_alpha   90.00
_cell.angle_beta   90.00
_cell.angle_gamma   90.00
#
_symmetry.space_group_name_H-M   'P 1'
#
loop_
_entity.id
_entity.type
_entity.pdbx_description
1 polymer ?
#
loop_
_entity_poly.entity_id
_entity_poly.type
_entity_poly.pdbx_seq_one_letter_code
_entity_poly.pdbx_strand_id
1 'polypeptide(L)'
;MSERTGKSIFAHKQTYSRKGNSKSRSVREVAHEAERLDGACPHVGNPQSPTILEGMRPSEVVALIEQRIAEQNKLLRQLRKEQPDRKESLRGIRSDTHVMIGSVFSFPVRSRIWTKPSICAGAGT
;
A
#
# COMPACT_ATOMS: atom_id res chain seq x y z
N MET A 1 6.37 -33.50 20.31
CA MET A 1 6.52 -32.09 19.90
C MET A 1 6.49 -32.06 18.39
N SER A 2 5.42 -31.56 17.78
CA SER A 2 5.18 -31.67 16.33
C SER A 2 5.54 -30.38 15.62
N GLU A 3 6.38 -30.50 14.59
CA GLU A 3 6.94 -29.44 13.76
C GLU A 3 5.83 -28.61 13.09
N ARG A 4 5.74 -27.32 13.44
CA ARG A 4 4.96 -26.33 12.69
C ARG A 4 5.87 -25.64 11.68
N THR A 5 6.17 -26.29 10.56
CA THR A 5 6.73 -25.65 9.36
C THR A 5 5.61 -24.97 8.57
N GLY A 6 4.92 -24.01 9.21
CA GLY A 6 3.99 -23.11 8.53
C GLY A 6 4.71 -21.79 8.23
N LYS A 7 4.79 -21.38 6.96
CA LYS A 7 5.23 -20.02 6.60
C LYS A 7 4.39 -19.02 7.43
N SER A 8 5.06 -18.20 8.24
CA SER A 8 4.40 -17.22 9.09
C SER A 8 3.62 -16.24 8.21
N ILE A 9 2.32 -16.11 8.47
CA ILE A 9 1.48 -15.07 7.89
C ILE A 9 1.93 -13.73 8.49
N PHE A 10 2.14 -12.73 7.65
CA PHE A 10 2.43 -11.37 8.08
C PHE A 10 1.36 -10.38 7.60
N ALA A 11 1.18 -9.33 8.39
CA ALA A 11 0.42 -8.14 8.06
C ALA A 11 1.29 -6.93 8.36
N HIS A 12 1.50 -6.07 7.37
CA HIS A 12 2.23 -4.81 7.53
C HIS A 12 1.28 -3.65 7.31
N LYS A 13 1.27 -2.67 8.21
CA LYS A 13 0.49 -1.43 8.07
C LYS A 13 1.40 -0.24 8.28
N GLN A 14 1.24 0.77 7.44
CA GLN A 14 2.05 1.98 7.53
C GLN A 14 1.26 3.18 7.00
N THR A 15 1.53 4.35 7.57
CA THR A 15 0.95 5.61 7.11
C THR A 15 1.97 6.39 6.31
N TYR A 16 1.50 7.18 5.34
CA TYR A 16 2.33 7.88 4.38
C TYR A 16 1.88 9.33 4.24
N SER A 17 2.86 10.22 4.07
CA SER A 17 2.67 11.63 3.71
C SER A 17 2.99 11.86 2.24
N ARG A 18 2.70 13.06 1.73
CA ARG A 18 2.99 13.41 0.33
C ARG A 18 4.48 13.54 0.05
N LYS A 19 5.25 13.95 1.06
CA LYS A 19 6.70 14.11 0.95
C LYS A 19 7.40 12.94 1.64
N GLY A 20 8.13 12.14 0.86
CA GLY A 20 9.02 11.12 1.39
C GLY A 20 10.11 11.72 2.29
N ASN A 21 10.64 10.92 3.20
CA ASN A 21 11.77 11.28 4.05
C ASN A 21 12.78 10.13 4.06
N SER A 22 13.88 10.28 4.82
CA SER A 22 14.93 9.26 4.90
C SER A 22 14.47 7.90 5.45
N LYS A 23 13.30 7.84 6.10
CA LYS A 23 12.76 6.64 6.76
C LYS A 23 11.54 6.05 6.04
N SER A 24 10.85 6.84 5.22
CA SER A 24 9.57 6.45 4.62
C SER A 24 9.40 7.06 3.24
N ARG A 25 8.80 6.26 2.38
CA ARG A 25 8.37 6.67 1.05
C ARG A 25 7.15 7.58 1.13
N SER A 26 6.96 8.36 0.08
CA SER A 26 5.76 9.16 -0.16
C SER A 26 4.58 8.31 -0.61
N VAL A 27 3.38 8.87 -0.46
CA VAL A 27 2.15 8.32 -1.04
C VAL A 27 2.31 7.99 -2.53
N ARG A 28 2.96 8.87 -3.31
CA ARG A 28 3.14 8.67 -4.76
C ARG A 28 4.04 7.48 -5.06
N GLU A 29 5.17 7.35 -4.36
CA GLU A 29 6.09 6.23 -4.57
C GLU A 29 5.45 4.89 -4.21
N VAL A 30 4.68 4.83 -3.11
CA VAL A 30 3.97 3.61 -2.71
C VAL A 30 2.87 3.26 -3.71
N ALA A 31 2.11 4.26 -4.18
CA ALA A 31 1.09 4.05 -5.18
C ALA A 31 1.67 3.56 -6.52
N HIS A 32 2.81 4.12 -6.97
CA HIS A 32 3.48 3.67 -8.20
C HIS A 32 3.94 2.21 -8.10
N GLU A 33 4.46 1.79 -6.95
CA GLU A 33 4.82 0.39 -6.73
C GLU A 33 3.58 -0.53 -6.73
N ALA A 34 2.49 -0.12 -6.09
CA ALA A 34 1.24 -0.86 -6.06
C ALA A 34 0.60 -0.97 -7.46
N GLU A 35 0.73 0.08 -8.28
CA GLU A 35 0.29 0.12 -9.67
C GLU A 35 1.20 -0.68 -10.62
N ARG A 36 2.36 -1.13 -10.12
CA ARG A 36 3.36 -1.89 -10.90
C ARG A 36 3.88 -1.10 -12.10
N LEU A 37 4.08 0.21 -11.93
CA LEU A 37 4.68 1.05 -12.96
C LEU A 37 6.14 0.62 -13.22
N ASP A 38 6.59 0.83 -14.46
CA ASP A 38 7.96 0.55 -14.84
C ASP A 38 8.97 1.31 -13.95
N GLY A 39 10.02 0.61 -13.53
CA GLY A 39 11.03 1.12 -12.58
C GLY A 39 10.56 1.27 -11.12
N ALA A 40 9.26 1.20 -10.82
CA ALA A 40 8.74 1.37 -9.45
C ALA A 40 8.75 0.06 -8.64
N CYS A 41 8.83 -1.10 -9.29
CA CYS A 41 8.86 -2.42 -8.66
C CYS A 41 10.04 -3.30 -9.17
N PRO A 42 11.31 -2.89 -8.93
CA PRO A 42 12.49 -3.59 -9.48
C PRO A 42 12.70 -5.01 -8.93
N HIS A 43 12.08 -5.33 -7.79
CA HIS A 43 12.18 -6.64 -7.15
C HIS A 43 11.12 -7.65 -7.63
N VAL A 44 10.24 -7.26 -8.55
CA VAL A 44 9.20 -8.14 -9.12
C VAL A 44 9.61 -8.52 -10.54
N GLY A 45 9.93 -9.79 -10.76
CA GLY A 45 10.49 -10.25 -12.04
C GLY A 45 9.54 -10.15 -13.24
N ASN A 46 8.22 -10.25 -13.03
CA ASN A 46 7.22 -10.04 -14.06
C ASN A 46 6.05 -9.21 -13.48
N PRO A 47 6.16 -7.87 -13.48
CA PRO A 47 5.12 -7.01 -12.94
C PRO A 47 3.85 -7.12 -13.79
N GLN A 48 2.74 -7.44 -13.14
CA GLN A 48 1.41 -7.50 -13.75
C GLN A 48 0.53 -6.46 -13.07
N SER A 49 -0.34 -5.80 -13.83
CA SER A 49 -1.25 -4.79 -13.27
C SER A 49 -2.06 -5.35 -12.11
N PRO A 50 -2.30 -4.57 -11.05
CA PRO A 50 -3.04 -5.04 -9.90
C PRO A 50 -4.49 -5.36 -10.28
N THR A 51 -5.01 -6.47 -9.77
CA THR A 51 -6.45 -6.74 -9.79
C THR A 51 -7.12 -5.90 -8.70
N ILE A 52 -7.99 -4.98 -9.10
CA ILE A 52 -8.78 -4.18 -8.16
C ILE A 52 -9.96 -5.02 -7.67
N LEU A 53 -9.98 -5.32 -6.38
CA LEU A 53 -11.10 -6.04 -5.75
C LEU A 53 -12.25 -5.09 -5.42
N GLU A 54 -11.93 -3.89 -4.95
CA GLU A 54 -12.89 -2.87 -4.55
C GLU A 54 -12.26 -1.47 -4.63
N GLY A 55 -13.09 -0.45 -4.91
CA GLY A 55 -12.68 0.94 -4.89
C GLY A 55 -12.02 1.39 -6.19
N MET A 56 -10.86 2.03 -6.07
CA MET A 56 -10.17 2.71 -7.18
C MET A 56 -8.71 2.29 -7.28
N ARG A 57 -8.08 2.60 -8.40
CA ARG A 57 -6.66 2.27 -8.64
C ARG A 57 -5.74 3.07 -7.72
N PRO A 58 -4.58 2.51 -7.32
CA PRO A 58 -3.58 3.23 -6.55
C PRO A 58 -3.23 4.62 -7.11
N SER A 59 -3.09 4.77 -8.43
CA SER A 59 -2.81 6.07 -9.06
C SER A 59 -3.93 7.10 -8.85
N GLU A 60 -5.19 6.66 -8.84
CA GLU A 60 -6.34 7.54 -8.68
C GLU A 60 -6.47 8.04 -7.23
N VAL A 61 -6.05 7.23 -6.25
CA VAL A 61 -5.98 7.64 -4.84
C VAL A 61 -5.04 8.84 -4.67
N VAL A 62 -3.91 8.86 -5.38
CA VAL A 62 -2.96 9.98 -5.35
C VAL A 62 -3.61 11.26 -5.87
N ALA A 63 -4.30 11.18 -7.02
CA ALA A 63 -4.99 12.31 -7.61
C ALA A 63 -6.08 12.87 -6.67
N LEU A 64 -6.87 11.98 -6.06
CA LEU A 64 -7.92 12.35 -5.11
C LEU A 64 -7.36 13.05 -3.87
N ILE A 65 -6.24 12.56 -3.32
CA ILE A 65 -5.56 13.19 -2.18
C ILE A 65 -5.09 14.61 -2.55
N GLU A 66 -4.45 14.76 -3.71
CA GLU A 66 -3.97 16.06 -4.18
C GLU A 66 -5.12 17.06 -4.38
N GLN A 67 -6.22 16.61 -4.99
CA GLN A 67 -7.43 17.41 -5.16
C GLN A 67 -7.99 17.88 -3.80
N ARG A 68 -8.26 16.95 -2.88
CA ARG A 68 -8.85 17.27 -1.57
C ARG A 68 -8.00 18.25 -0.76
N ILE A 69 -6.68 18.10 -0.81
CA ILE A 69 -5.76 19.01 -0.12
C ILE A 69 -5.77 20.39 -0.77
N ALA A 70 -5.80 20.47 -2.10
CA ALA A 70 -5.86 21.74 -2.81
C ALA A 70 -7.16 22.50 -2.48
N GLU A 71 -8.29 21.82 -2.51
CA GLU A 71 -9.60 22.36 -2.14
C GLU A 71 -9.60 22.85 -0.68
N GLN A 72 -9.17 22.01 0.27
CA GLN A 72 -9.10 22.39 1.67
C GLN A 72 -8.17 23.59 1.92
N ASN A 73 -7.00 23.60 1.29
CA ASN A 73 -6.05 24.71 1.44
C ASN A 73 -6.56 26.01 0.80
N LYS A 74 -7.39 25.93 -0.25
CA LYS A 74 -8.07 27.09 -0.84
C LYS A 74 -9.11 27.66 0.13
N LEU A 75 -9.94 26.81 0.72
CA LEU A 75 -10.93 27.21 1.73
C LEU A 75 -10.25 27.87 2.95
N LEU A 76 -9.19 27.25 3.47
CA LEU A 76 -8.43 27.82 4.60
C LEU A 76 -7.79 29.17 4.27
N ARG A 77 -7.38 29.40 3.01
CA ARG A 77 -6.86 30.71 2.58
C ARG A 77 -7.95 31.77 2.52
N GLN A 78 -9.17 31.42 2.11
CA GLN A 78 -10.31 32.33 2.11
C GLN A 78 -10.71 32.72 3.53
N LEU A 79 -10.88 31.72 4.41
CA LEU A 79 -11.21 31.95 5.82
C LEU A 79 -10.19 32.82 6.56
N ARG A 80 -8.89 32.73 6.22
CA ARG A 80 -7.87 33.61 6.80
C ARG A 80 -8.04 35.08 6.43
N LYS A 81 -8.61 35.38 5.27
CA LYS A 81 -8.90 36.77 4.85
C LYS A 81 -10.12 37.31 5.58
N GLU A 82 -11.13 36.46 5.78
CA GLU A 82 -12.37 36.81 6.46
C GLU A 82 -12.20 36.90 7.99
N GLN A 83 -11.32 36.08 8.57
CA GLN A 83 -11.10 35.98 10.01
C GLN A 83 -9.60 36.11 10.35
N PRO A 84 -9.03 37.32 10.26
CA PRO A 84 -7.59 37.53 10.47
C PRO A 84 -7.14 37.14 11.89
N ASP A 85 -7.98 37.33 12.90
CA ASP A 85 -7.69 36.99 14.30
C ASP A 85 -7.47 35.49 14.51
N ARG A 86 -8.02 34.64 13.63
CA ARG A 86 -7.92 33.17 13.73
C ARG A 86 -6.84 32.56 12.84
N LYS A 87 -5.98 33.38 12.23
CA LYS A 87 -4.97 32.96 11.25
C LYS A 87 -4.12 31.77 11.71
N GLU A 88 -3.73 31.72 12.98
CA GLU A 88 -2.90 30.64 13.51
C GLU A 88 -3.60 29.28 13.52
N SER A 89 -4.91 29.27 13.76
CA SER A 89 -5.74 28.05 13.78
C SER A 89 -6.08 27.55 12.36
N LEU A 90 -6.00 28.42 11.36
CA LEU A 90 -6.39 28.14 9.98
C LEU A 90 -5.21 27.68 9.11
N ARG A 91 -4.23 26.98 9.65
CA ARG A 91 -3.05 26.52 8.90
C ARG A 91 -3.40 25.44 7.87
N GLY A 92 -2.80 25.51 6.69
CA GLY A 92 -3.01 24.54 5.62
C GLY A 92 -2.43 23.17 5.96
N ILE A 93 -2.93 22.13 5.29
CA ILE A 93 -2.38 20.78 5.37
C ILE A 93 -0.97 20.81 4.79
N ARG A 94 0.02 20.42 5.59
CA ARG A 94 1.43 20.38 5.20
C ARG A 94 1.73 19.15 4.35
N SER A 95 2.81 19.20 3.57
CA SER A 95 3.23 18.07 2.72
C SER A 95 3.70 16.84 3.50
N ASP A 96 4.15 17.03 4.74
CA ASP A 96 4.60 15.97 5.65
C ASP A 96 3.50 15.43 6.57
N THR A 97 2.29 15.99 6.50
CA THR A 97 1.11 15.40 7.14
C THR A 97 0.79 14.06 6.48
N HIS A 98 0.56 13.03 7.30
CA HIS A 98 0.16 11.70 6.82
C HIS A 98 -1.28 11.74 6.34
N VAL A 99 -1.52 11.31 5.10
CA VAL A 99 -2.80 11.43 4.39
C VAL A 99 -3.28 10.12 3.78
N MET A 100 -2.50 9.05 3.95
CA MET A 100 -2.84 7.70 3.48
C MET A 100 -2.38 6.66 4.51
N ILE A 101 -3.14 5.59 4.67
CA ILE A 101 -2.71 4.35 5.31
C ILE A 101 -2.66 3.24 4.25
N GLY A 102 -1.55 2.51 4.20
CA GLY A 102 -1.39 1.32 3.37
C GLY A 102 -1.32 0.07 4.23
N SER A 103 -1.77 -1.05 3.70
CA SER A 103 -1.67 -2.36 4.38
C SER A 103 -1.35 -3.46 3.37
N VAL A 104 -0.42 -4.34 3.73
CA VAL A 104 -0.04 -5.53 2.95
C VAL A 104 -0.25 -6.76 3.82
N PHE A 105 -0.98 -7.74 3.29
CA PHE A 105 -1.27 -8.99 3.98
C PHE A 105 -0.76 -10.15 3.15
N SER A 106 -0.03 -11.06 3.77
CA SER A 106 0.26 -12.34 3.14
C SER A 106 -0.95 -13.27 3.29
N PHE A 107 -1.26 -14.03 2.25
CA PHE A 107 -2.27 -15.09 2.32
C PHE A 107 -1.59 -16.46 2.44
N PRO A 108 -2.03 -17.35 3.35
CA PRO A 108 -1.49 -18.70 3.42
C PRO A 108 -1.89 -19.50 2.19
N VAL A 109 -0.94 -19.76 1.30
CA VAL A 109 -1.17 -20.73 0.20
C VAL A 109 -0.97 -22.13 0.78
N ARG A 110 -2.03 -22.95 0.75
CA ARG A 110 -1.94 -24.38 1.06
C ARG A 110 -1.01 -25.01 0.02
N SER A 111 0.21 -25.40 0.40
CA SER A 111 1.09 -26.16 -0.49
C SER A 111 0.41 -27.49 -0.82
N ARG A 112 -0.06 -27.64 -2.06
CA ARG A 112 -0.61 -28.90 -2.59
C ARG A 112 0.57 -29.84 -2.91
N ILE A 113 1.21 -30.41 -1.89
CA ILE A 113 2.11 -31.55 -2.06
C ILE A 113 1.84 -32.54 -0.92
N TRP A 114 0.88 -33.42 -1.16
CA TRP A 114 0.90 -34.77 -0.61
C TRP A 114 0.33 -35.69 -1.69
N THR A 115 1.09 -35.90 -2.76
CA THR A 115 0.93 -37.13 -3.55
C THR A 115 1.38 -38.27 -2.64
N LYS A 116 0.44 -39.16 -2.31
CA LYS A 116 0.72 -40.44 -1.66
C LYS A 116 1.94 -41.08 -2.35
N PRO A 117 2.91 -41.64 -1.61
CA PRO A 117 3.84 -42.56 -2.25
C PRO A 117 3.00 -43.69 -2.85
N SER A 118 3.08 -43.84 -4.18
CA SER A 118 2.62 -45.04 -4.85
C SER A 118 3.43 -46.19 -4.27
N ILE A 119 2.80 -47.01 -3.44
CA ILE A 119 3.31 -48.34 -3.16
C ILE A 119 3.27 -49.06 -4.51
N CYS A 120 4.42 -49.13 -5.18
CA CYS A 120 4.57 -49.95 -6.37
C CYS A 120 4.34 -51.41 -5.97
N ALA A 121 3.22 -51.95 -6.41
CA ALA A 121 3.06 -53.38 -6.62
C ALA A 121 4.00 -53.81 -7.76
N GLY A 122 4.67 -54.95 -7.59
CA GLY A 122 5.52 -55.61 -8.60
C GLY A 122 6.76 -56.22 -7.95
N ALA A 123 6.70 -57.47 -7.48
CA ALA A 123 6.96 -58.70 -8.24
C ALA A 123 8.44 -58.88 -8.62
N GLY A 124 9.08 -59.92 -8.04
CA GLY A 124 10.44 -60.32 -8.35
C GLY A 124 10.78 -61.67 -7.73
N THR A 125 10.44 -62.73 -8.48
CA THR A 125 10.91 -64.13 -8.48
C THR A 125 10.82 -64.96 -7.20
#